data_AF-A0AA94F713-F1
#
_entry.id   AF-A0AA94F713-F1
#
_cell.length_a   1.000
_cell.length_b   1.000
_cell.length_c   1.000
_cell.angle_alpha   90.00
_cell.angle_beta   90.00
_cell.angle_gamma   90.00
#
_symmetry.space_group_name_H-M   'P 1'
#
loop_
_entity.id
_entity.type
_entity.pdbx_description
1 polymer ?
#
loop_
_entity_poly.entity_id
_entity_poly.type
_entity_poly.pdbx_seq_one_letter_code
_entity_poly.pdbx_strand_id
1 'polypeptide(L)' 'EVKAADMIEEAIKAVLKDGYRTKDLAAFDAKEVLNTTAMGDIVARYVSR' A
#
# COMPACT_ATOMS: atom_id res chain seq x y z
N GLU A 1 3.48 5.74 20.54
CA GLU A 1 4.14 4.77 19.63
C GLU A 1 3.12 3.94 18.86
N VAL A 2 2.18 3.25 19.53
CA VAL A 2 1.14 2.42 18.89
C VAL A 2 0.39 3.12 17.75
N LYS A 3 -0.07 4.36 17.95
CA LYS A 3 -0.80 5.14 16.93
C LYS A 3 -0.05 5.31 15.61
N ALA A 4 1.29 5.41 15.65
CA ALA A 4 2.08 5.56 14.43
C ALA A 4 2.16 4.25 13.66
N ALA A 5 2.27 3.13 14.37
CA ALA A 5 2.21 1.80 13.76
C ALA A 5 0.82 1.54 13.15
N ASP A 6 -0.25 1.88 13.88
CA ASP A 6 -1.63 1.71 13.39
C ASP A 6 -1.86 2.51 12.10
N MET A 7 -1.37 3.75 12.02
CA MET A 7 -1.49 4.57 10.80
C MET A 7 -0.79 3.93 9.59
N ILE A 8 0.40 3.36 9.80
CA ILE A 8 1.13 2.67 8.73
C ILE A 8 0.36 1.43 8.28
N GLU A 9 -0.15 0.64 9.23
CA GLU A 9 -0.89 -0.57 8.92
C GLU A 9 -2.20 -0.29 8.19
N GLU A 10 -2.95 0.73 8.62
CA GLU A 10 -4.17 1.17 7.93
C GLU A 10 -3.88 1.72 6.53
N ALA A 11 -2.78 2.46 6.36
CA ALA A 11 -2.34 2.91 5.04
C ALA A 11 -2.04 1.73 4.11
N ILE A 12 -1.32 0.71 4.57
CA ILE A 12 -1.04 -0.51 3.78
C ILE A 12 -2.35 -1.21 3.39
N LYS A 13 -3.29 -1.37 4.33
CA LYS A 13 -4.60 -1.95 4.03
C LYS A 13 -5.39 -1.14 3.01
N ALA A 14 -5.36 0.18 3.10
CA ALA A 14 -6.03 1.08 2.17
C ALA A 14 -5.42 1.01 0.76
N VAL A 15 -4.09 1.04 0.65
CA VAL A 15 -3.37 0.84 -0.62
C VAL A 15 -3.73 -0.49 -1.26
N LEU A 16 -3.78 -1.56 -0.45
CA LEU A 16 -4.20 -2.85 -0.96
C LEU A 16 -5.70 -2.85 -1.35
N LYS A 17 -6.57 -2.21 -0.58
CA LYS A 17 -7.99 -2.12 -0.92
C LYS A 17 -8.24 -1.40 -2.25
N ASP A 18 -7.44 -0.38 -2.57
CA ASP A 18 -7.53 0.40 -3.80
C ASP A 18 -6.96 -0.34 -5.04
N GLY A 19 -6.45 -1.55 -4.86
CA GLY A 19 -6.03 -2.44 -5.94
C GLY A 19 -4.57 -2.33 -6.35
N TYR A 20 -3.75 -1.57 -5.61
CA TYR A 20 -2.30 -1.51 -5.83
C TYR A 20 -1.63 -2.79 -5.32
N ARG A 21 -0.89 -3.49 -6.17
CA ARG A 21 -0.24 -4.77 -5.82
C ARG A 21 1.20 -4.77 -6.30
N THR A 22 2.09 -5.48 -5.61
CA THR A 22 3.39 -5.85 -6.19
C THR A 22 3.21 -7.01 -7.17
N LYS A 23 4.22 -7.25 -8.00
CA LYS A 23 4.22 -8.34 -8.99
C LYS A 23 3.90 -9.71 -8.39
N ASP A 24 4.28 -9.95 -7.13
CA ASP A 24 4.06 -11.21 -6.43
C ASP A 24 2.59 -11.41 -6.01
N LEU A 25 1.85 -10.32 -5.81
CA LEU A 25 0.45 -10.31 -5.40
C LEU A 25 -0.52 -9.95 -6.54
N ALA A 26 0.02 -9.71 -7.75
CA ALA A 26 -0.74 -9.24 -8.90
C ALA A 26 -1.62 -10.31 -9.58
N ALA A 27 -1.49 -11.57 -9.17
CA ALA A 27 -2.18 -12.70 -9.77
C ALA A 27 -3.71 -12.66 -9.61
N PHE A 28 -4.23 -11.85 -8.68
CA PHE A 28 -5.66 -11.71 -8.40
C PHE A 28 -6.05 -10.23 -8.43
N ASP A 29 -6.56 -9.77 -9.58
CA ASP A 29 -7.29 -8.50 -9.75
C ASP A 29 -6.53 -7.22 -9.35
N ALA A 30 -5.25 -7.13 -9.71
CA ALA A 30 -4.48 -5.92 -9.52
C ALA A 30 -4.93 -4.82 -10.49
N LYS A 31 -5.41 -3.70 -9.94
CA LYS A 31 -5.67 -2.48 -10.72
C LYS A 31 -4.37 -1.94 -11.31
N GLU A 32 -3.32 -1.93 -10.51
CA GLU A 32 -2.00 -1.46 -10.91
C GLU A 32 -0.91 -2.27 -10.21
N VAL A 33 0.05 -2.75 -11.00
CA VAL A 33 1.20 -3.52 -10.51
C VAL A 33 2.38 -2.58 -10.30
N LEU A 34 2.78 -2.42 -9.05
CA LEU A 34 3.84 -1.53 -8.62
C LEU A 34 5.16 -2.29 -8.38
N ASN A 35 6.26 -1.57 -8.53
CA ASN A 35 7.57 -2.02 -8.04
C ASN A 35 7.75 -1.64 -6.55
N THR A 36 8.84 -2.08 -5.94
CA THR A 36 9.13 -1.86 -4.51
C THR A 36 9.14 -0.38 -4.13
N THR A 37 9.75 0.47 -4.96
CA THR A 37 9.85 1.92 -4.70
C THR A 37 8.48 2.59 -4.78
N ALA A 38 7.73 2.33 -5.85
CA ALA A 38 6.41 2.91 -6.08
C ALA A 38 5.40 2.47 -5.03
N MET A 39 5.50 1.22 -4.53
CA MET A 39 4.69 0.75 -3.41
C MET A 39 4.98 1.54 -2.14
N GLY A 40 6.26 1.78 -1.83
CA GLY A 40 6.66 2.61 -0.68
C GLY A 40 6.16 4.05 -0.79
N ASP A 41 6.32 4.68 -1.96
CA ASP A 41 5.87 6.04 -2.22
C ASP A 41 4.35 6.19 -2.04
N ILE A 42 3.58 5.21 -2.51
CA ILE A 42 2.12 5.20 -2.35
C ILE A 42 1.74 5.02 -0.88
N VAL A 43 2.34 4.10 -0.14
CA VAL A 43 2.05 3.93 1.29
C VAL A 43 2.36 5.21 2.07
N ALA A 44 3.49 5.87 1.79
CA ALA A 44 3.85 7.13 2.42
C ALA A 44 2.82 8.25 2.16
N ARG A 45 2.26 8.31 0.93
CA ARG A 45 1.17 9.24 0.60
C ARG A 45 -0.11 8.95 1.40
N TYR A 46 -0.44 7.68 1.63
CA TYR A 46 -1.63 7.30 2.41
C TYR A 46 -1.47 7.59 3.89
N VAL A 47 -0.28 7.41 4.46
CA VAL A 47 0.02 7.81 5.85
C VAL A 47 -0.03 9.34 6.02
N SER A 48 0.34 10.09 4.99
CA SER A 48 0.39 11.56 5.03
C SER A 48 -0.95 12.24 4.70
N ARG A 49 -2.01 11.46 4.43
CA ARG A 49 -3.31 11.95 3.98
C ARG A 49 -4.33 11.94 5.11
#